data_AF-A0A938M9I1-F1
#
_entry.id   AF-A0A938M9I1-F1
#
_cell.length_a   1.000
_cell.length_b   1.000
_cell.length_c   1.000
_cell.angle_alpha   90.00
_cell.angle_beta   90.00
_cell.angle_gamma   90.00
#
_symmetry.space_group_name_H-M   'P 1'
#
loop_
_entity.id
_entity.type
_entity.pdbx_description
1 polymer ?
#
loop_
_entity_poly.entity_id
_entity_poly.type
_entity_poly.pdbx_seq_one_letter_code
_entity_poly.pdbx_strand_id
1 'polypeptide(L)'
;DTVLNISDGAGACFGLQRGTEVTIRNFRLIGHTGLAEQPGVVRTSSGFNFWACALKSCNAVSINATERVLVENVHASRMASECFFSGGPYRQGKEEPKEYTRSATFLRCSVTDCAANAFNNCDFAENTSILYCRVDGAGAGWHAYEGSGRFVRFIGNYVRNAGPVTIGDIPHSLPRLDHFQELGVGQAIVADNVFEGIGRCGGIRVNHCPTQVVIANNLFINYNGYAIATSNATVHNTYPPQNISITGNIIDLTYAGENPAWRGGIIVNTSDTLVSNNQVYVRGAPDAKVTGVQIRDGALNVNVHGNLVRNCGRGLVAHRLPGKVAEVVDSRTFLQTGLPLEWRTSHLYRNWTLAWLKDSKPAGQSVVDAYDPATLRFKLREPHEMRADDSFEAFPPSANWNIHGNTLTGCVQPVLLDSYGSETSFFKDNVVTRSEATGVKSAIEVRGRFNLIGNHVSGFDESGCSALTLHPDRFGKPMESVYRDNVFERCANVVNESVKGLWEASNQGNTTIRCGSTAAE
;
A
#
# COMPACT_ATOMS: atom_id res chain seq x y z
N ASP A 1 -0.59 -36.11 -19.85
CA ASP A 1 -1.30 -34.82 -19.80
C ASP A 1 -2.33 -34.73 -20.90
N THR A 2 -3.58 -34.46 -20.53
CA THR A 2 -4.64 -34.18 -21.50
C THR A 2 -4.54 -32.71 -21.92
N VAL A 3 -4.50 -32.44 -23.22
CA VAL A 3 -4.37 -31.09 -23.76
C VAL A 3 -5.70 -30.65 -24.37
N LEU A 4 -6.21 -29.50 -23.93
CA LEU A 4 -7.31 -28.80 -24.59
C LEU A 4 -6.72 -27.54 -25.22
N ASN A 5 -6.79 -27.46 -26.55
CA ASN A 5 -6.15 -26.40 -27.33
C ASN A 5 -7.21 -25.62 -28.12
N ILE A 6 -7.35 -24.34 -27.81
CA ILE A 6 -8.21 -23.38 -28.50
C ILE A 6 -7.39 -22.29 -29.22
N SER A 7 -6.18 -22.62 -29.70
CA SER A 7 -5.29 -21.68 -30.41
C SER A 7 -5.92 -21.02 -31.65
N ASP A 8 -6.96 -21.60 -32.23
CA ASP A 8 -7.74 -20.98 -33.32
C ASP A 8 -9.12 -20.49 -32.86
N GLY A 9 -9.57 -20.95 -31.68
CA GLY A 9 -10.89 -20.69 -31.12
C GLY A 9 -11.01 -19.38 -30.33
N ALA A 10 -12.16 -19.19 -29.70
CA ALA A 10 -12.46 -18.09 -28.78
C ALA A 10 -13.30 -18.61 -27.61
N GLY A 11 -13.30 -17.89 -26.49
CA GLY A 11 -13.98 -18.25 -25.25
C GLY A 11 -13.11 -19.08 -24.30
N ALA A 12 -13.75 -19.77 -23.35
CA ALA A 12 -13.06 -20.55 -22.33
C ALA A 12 -12.80 -21.99 -22.79
N CYS A 13 -11.69 -22.58 -22.35
CA CYS A 13 -11.50 -24.04 -22.48
C CYS A 13 -12.57 -24.80 -21.69
N PHE A 14 -12.90 -24.30 -20.50
CA PHE A 14 -14.05 -24.76 -19.70
C PHE A 14 -14.92 -23.57 -19.28
N GLY A 15 -16.21 -23.62 -19.64
CA GLY A 15 -17.24 -22.72 -19.12
C GLY A 15 -18.12 -23.44 -18.11
N LEU A 16 -18.12 -22.99 -16.86
CA LEU A 16 -18.94 -23.54 -15.78
C LEU A 16 -20.07 -22.57 -15.48
N GLN A 17 -21.32 -23.01 -15.58
CA GLN A 17 -22.48 -22.14 -15.40
C GLN A 17 -23.50 -22.79 -14.48
N ARG A 18 -23.84 -22.12 -13.38
CA ARG A 18 -24.98 -22.44 -12.49
C ARG A 18 -24.99 -23.90 -12.01
N GLY A 19 -23.79 -24.48 -11.84
CA GLY A 19 -23.63 -25.85 -11.36
C GLY A 19 -23.49 -25.94 -9.84
N THR A 20 -23.59 -27.14 -9.29
CA THR A 20 -23.39 -27.37 -7.85
C THR A 20 -21.92 -27.62 -7.53
N GLU A 21 -21.29 -28.59 -8.18
CA GLU A 21 -19.93 -29.00 -7.85
C GLU A 21 -19.19 -29.49 -9.11
N VAL A 22 -18.01 -28.90 -9.35
CA VAL A 22 -17.19 -29.23 -10.53
C VAL A 22 -15.74 -29.40 -10.12
N THR A 23 -15.10 -30.42 -10.67
CA THR A 23 -13.67 -30.69 -10.51
C THR A 23 -13.01 -30.82 -11.88
N ILE A 24 -11.95 -30.03 -12.12
CA ILE A 24 -11.10 -30.07 -13.31
C ILE A 24 -9.68 -30.43 -12.86
N ARG A 25 -9.12 -31.53 -13.37
CA ARG A 25 -7.79 -32.00 -12.96
C ARG A 25 -6.92 -32.50 -14.10
N ASN A 26 -5.61 -32.25 -14.00
CA ASN A 26 -4.59 -32.83 -14.88
C ASN A 26 -4.71 -32.44 -16.36
N PHE A 27 -4.99 -31.15 -16.61
CA PHE A 27 -5.11 -30.60 -17.96
C PHE A 27 -4.01 -29.59 -18.28
N ARG A 28 -3.61 -29.57 -19.55
CA ARG A 28 -2.93 -28.42 -20.15
C ARG A 28 -3.90 -27.67 -21.06
N LEU A 29 -4.05 -26.37 -20.82
CA LEU A 29 -5.00 -25.49 -21.50
C LEU A 29 -4.24 -24.45 -22.32
N ILE A 30 -4.52 -24.35 -23.61
CA ILE A 30 -3.75 -23.49 -24.53
C ILE A 30 -4.70 -22.54 -25.27
N GLY A 31 -4.50 -21.24 -25.06
CA GLY A 31 -5.17 -20.17 -25.79
C GLY A 31 -4.43 -19.80 -27.09
N HIS A 32 -4.81 -18.66 -27.67
CA HIS A 32 -4.28 -18.21 -28.96
C HIS A 32 -3.30 -17.03 -28.84
N THR A 33 -3.51 -16.12 -27.90
CA THR A 33 -2.73 -14.90 -27.75
C THR A 33 -2.25 -14.80 -26.31
N GLY A 34 -1.00 -15.16 -26.09
CA GLY A 34 -0.25 -14.63 -24.97
C GLY A 34 0.43 -13.33 -25.37
N LEU A 35 0.66 -12.43 -24.42
CA LEU A 35 1.38 -11.18 -24.67
C LEU A 35 2.53 -11.07 -23.67
N ALA A 36 3.73 -10.79 -24.20
CA ALA A 36 4.89 -10.41 -23.38
C ALA A 36 4.64 -9.12 -22.58
N GLU A 37 3.74 -8.25 -23.06
CA GLU A 37 3.43 -6.95 -22.50
C GLU A 37 1.96 -6.83 -22.08
N GLN A 38 1.68 -5.80 -21.27
CA GLN A 38 0.32 -5.48 -20.86
C GLN A 38 -0.53 -5.09 -22.09
N PRO A 39 -1.73 -5.68 -22.29
CA PRO A 39 -2.62 -5.23 -23.35
C PRO A 39 -3.03 -3.78 -23.06
N GLY A 40 -2.92 -2.95 -24.10
CA GLY A 40 -3.35 -1.56 -24.04
C GLY A 40 -4.88 -1.42 -23.98
N VAL A 41 -5.30 -0.17 -23.75
CA VAL A 41 -6.71 0.21 -23.80
C VAL A 41 -6.93 1.18 -24.96
N VAL A 42 -8.07 1.05 -25.65
CA VAL A 42 -8.50 1.98 -26.69
C VAL A 42 -9.66 2.79 -26.13
N ARG A 43 -9.57 4.11 -26.18
CA ARG A 43 -10.69 4.96 -25.77
C ARG A 43 -11.77 4.96 -26.87
N THR A 44 -12.97 4.54 -26.50
CA THR A 44 -14.13 4.48 -27.41
C THR A 44 -14.76 5.87 -27.56
N SER A 45 -15.63 6.03 -28.57
CA SER A 45 -16.37 7.28 -28.81
C SER A 45 -17.33 7.66 -27.67
N SER A 46 -17.73 6.71 -26.82
CA SER A 46 -18.49 6.96 -25.60
C SER A 46 -17.62 7.44 -24.43
N GLY A 47 -16.30 7.58 -24.64
CA GLY A 47 -15.35 8.02 -23.63
C GLY A 47 -14.84 6.90 -22.70
N PHE A 48 -15.43 5.70 -22.77
CA PHE A 48 -15.01 4.54 -22.00
C PHE A 48 -13.80 3.83 -22.63
N ASN A 49 -13.00 3.19 -21.78
CA ASN A 49 -11.88 2.35 -22.23
C ASN A 49 -12.40 0.98 -22.70
N PHE A 50 -12.00 0.58 -23.89
CA PHE A 50 -12.16 -0.77 -24.41
C PHE A 50 -10.83 -1.52 -24.27
N TRP A 51 -10.88 -2.72 -23.71
CA TRP A 51 -9.69 -3.51 -23.44
C TRP A 51 -9.34 -4.39 -24.64
N ALA A 52 -8.11 -4.24 -25.17
CA ALA A 52 -7.71 -4.95 -26.39
C ALA A 52 -7.78 -6.49 -26.26
N CYS A 53 -7.59 -7.01 -25.04
CA CYS A 53 -7.76 -8.43 -24.72
C CYS A 53 -9.16 -8.99 -24.95
N ALA A 54 -10.18 -8.14 -25.12
CA ALA A 54 -11.56 -8.55 -25.37
C ALA A 54 -11.90 -8.75 -26.86
N LEU A 55 -11.04 -8.35 -27.80
CA LEU A 55 -11.32 -8.45 -29.25
C LEU A 55 -11.49 -9.90 -29.72
N LYS A 56 -10.62 -10.78 -29.22
CA LYS A 56 -10.73 -12.23 -29.38
C LYS A 56 -10.35 -12.82 -28.02
N SER A 57 -11.36 -13.03 -27.18
CA SER A 57 -11.12 -13.52 -25.82
C SER A 57 -10.78 -15.00 -25.85
N CYS A 58 -9.79 -15.38 -25.04
CA CYS A 58 -9.61 -16.78 -24.66
C CYS A 58 -9.09 -16.88 -23.23
N ASN A 59 -9.60 -17.87 -22.51
CA ASN A 59 -9.22 -18.16 -21.14
C ASN A 59 -9.27 -19.65 -20.81
N ALA A 60 -8.71 -20.03 -19.67
CA ALA A 60 -8.64 -21.41 -19.22
C ALA A 60 -9.99 -21.87 -18.65
N VAL A 61 -10.48 -21.18 -17.63
CA VAL A 61 -11.74 -21.52 -16.96
C VAL A 61 -12.53 -20.25 -16.69
N SER A 62 -13.79 -20.24 -17.12
CA SER A 62 -14.79 -19.25 -16.72
C SER A 62 -15.77 -19.90 -15.76
N ILE A 63 -15.89 -19.34 -14.56
CA ILE A 63 -16.84 -19.76 -13.54
C ILE A 63 -17.96 -18.72 -13.49
N ASN A 64 -19.20 -19.15 -13.68
CA ASN A 64 -20.39 -18.33 -13.49
C ASN A 64 -21.37 -19.03 -12.55
N ALA A 65 -21.50 -18.52 -11.32
CA ALA A 65 -22.47 -19.02 -10.32
C ALA A 65 -22.41 -20.54 -10.05
N THR A 66 -21.25 -21.17 -10.23
CA THR A 66 -21.08 -22.60 -9.87
C THR A 66 -20.61 -22.68 -8.42
N GLU A 67 -21.38 -23.34 -7.55
CA GLU A 67 -21.22 -23.16 -6.10
C GLU A 67 -19.85 -23.58 -5.58
N ARG A 68 -19.35 -24.75 -6.02
CA ARG A 68 -18.08 -25.32 -5.57
C ARG A 68 -17.24 -25.76 -6.76
N VAL A 69 -16.08 -25.13 -6.92
CA VAL A 69 -15.16 -25.45 -8.02
C VAL A 69 -13.78 -25.82 -7.47
N LEU A 70 -13.25 -26.95 -7.93
CA LEU A 70 -11.86 -27.33 -7.75
C LEU A 70 -11.16 -27.42 -9.12
N VAL A 71 -10.10 -26.64 -9.28
CA VAL A 71 -9.17 -26.72 -10.40
C VAL A 71 -7.82 -27.13 -9.82
N GLU A 72 -7.37 -28.35 -10.14
CA GLU A 72 -6.17 -28.91 -9.52
C GLU A 72 -5.21 -29.47 -10.57
N ASN A 73 -3.93 -29.11 -10.47
CA ASN A 73 -2.90 -29.53 -11.41
C ASN A 73 -3.27 -29.20 -12.87
N VAL A 74 -3.69 -27.96 -13.09
CA VAL A 74 -4.07 -27.43 -14.40
C VAL A 74 -3.10 -26.34 -14.83
N HIS A 75 -2.58 -26.46 -16.05
CA HIS A 75 -1.53 -25.59 -16.57
C HIS A 75 -2.02 -24.86 -17.80
N ALA A 76 -2.15 -23.54 -17.69
CA ALA A 76 -2.69 -22.69 -18.74
C ALA A 76 -1.60 -21.81 -19.36
N SER A 77 -1.69 -21.62 -20.68
CA SER A 77 -0.78 -20.74 -21.41
C SER A 77 -1.45 -20.06 -22.60
N ARG A 78 -0.87 -18.94 -23.05
CA ARG A 78 -1.30 -18.19 -24.25
C ARG A 78 -2.73 -17.63 -24.15
N MET A 79 -3.13 -17.21 -22.96
CA MET A 79 -4.49 -16.71 -22.71
C MET A 79 -4.59 -15.22 -23.00
N ALA A 80 -5.54 -14.82 -23.83
CA ALA A 80 -5.72 -13.43 -24.24
C ALA A 80 -6.44 -12.62 -23.16
N SER A 81 -7.33 -13.27 -22.40
CA SER A 81 -8.11 -12.67 -21.33
C SER A 81 -7.67 -13.25 -19.98
N GLU A 82 -8.45 -12.98 -18.93
CA GLU A 82 -8.17 -13.45 -17.58
C GLU A 82 -8.20 -14.98 -17.55
N CYS A 83 -7.07 -15.60 -17.20
CA CYS A 83 -6.86 -17.03 -17.39
C CYS A 83 -7.87 -17.87 -16.58
N PHE A 84 -7.92 -17.66 -15.27
CA PHE A 84 -8.94 -18.23 -14.40
C PHE A 84 -9.87 -17.12 -13.91
N PHE A 85 -11.11 -17.13 -14.38
CA PHE A 85 -12.08 -16.06 -14.15
C PHE A 85 -13.28 -16.57 -13.34
N SER A 86 -13.66 -15.81 -12.31
CA SER A 86 -14.92 -15.95 -11.59
C SER A 86 -15.78 -14.69 -11.78
N GLY A 87 -17.03 -14.92 -12.19
CA GLY A 87 -18.08 -13.92 -12.35
C GLY A 87 -19.44 -14.48 -11.90
N GLY A 88 -20.46 -13.64 -11.68
CA GLY A 88 -21.80 -14.13 -11.32
C GLY A 88 -22.55 -13.29 -10.28
N PRO A 89 -23.72 -13.78 -9.82
CA PRO A 89 -24.42 -13.24 -8.66
C PRO A 89 -23.58 -13.42 -7.39
N TYR A 90 -23.86 -12.61 -6.37
CA TYR A 90 -23.08 -12.60 -5.13
C TYR A 90 -23.93 -12.22 -3.92
N ARG A 91 -23.44 -12.56 -2.73
CA ARG A 91 -24.10 -12.26 -1.47
C ARG A 91 -24.08 -10.76 -1.17
N GLN A 92 -25.25 -10.20 -0.91
CA GLN A 92 -25.49 -8.79 -0.58
C GLN A 92 -25.98 -8.68 0.87
N GLY A 93 -25.06 -8.49 1.81
CA GLY A 93 -25.42 -8.42 3.22
C GLY A 93 -25.95 -9.75 3.73
N LYS A 94 -27.21 -9.74 4.21
CA LYS A 94 -27.91 -10.95 4.64
C LYS A 94 -28.56 -11.73 3.50
N GLU A 95 -28.61 -11.16 2.31
CA GLU A 95 -29.27 -11.76 1.15
C GLU A 95 -28.29 -12.63 0.36
N GLU A 96 -28.49 -13.93 0.44
CA GLU A 96 -27.81 -14.92 -0.39
C GLU A 96 -28.59 -15.12 -1.70
N PRO A 97 -27.97 -14.90 -2.88
CA PRO A 97 -28.60 -15.28 -4.12
C PRO A 97 -28.77 -16.80 -4.16
N LYS A 98 -29.79 -17.27 -4.88
CA LYS A 98 -30.10 -18.71 -5.01
C LYS A 98 -28.91 -19.52 -5.50
N GLU A 99 -28.11 -18.94 -6.41
CA GLU A 99 -26.95 -19.57 -7.02
C GLU A 99 -25.82 -18.54 -7.10
N TYR A 100 -24.67 -18.86 -6.50
CA TYR A 100 -23.44 -18.08 -6.60
C TYR A 100 -22.24 -18.96 -6.25
N THR A 101 -21.04 -18.48 -6.59
CA THR A 101 -19.79 -19.17 -6.26
C THR A 101 -19.47 -19.04 -4.77
N ARG A 102 -19.71 -20.12 -4.00
CA ARG A 102 -19.46 -20.21 -2.56
C ARG A 102 -18.01 -20.57 -2.23
N SER A 103 -17.35 -21.29 -3.12
CA SER A 103 -15.93 -21.62 -3.02
C SER A 103 -15.32 -21.96 -4.37
N ALA A 104 -14.14 -21.42 -4.65
CA ALA A 104 -13.32 -21.80 -5.79
C ALA A 104 -11.89 -22.08 -5.30
N THR A 105 -11.36 -23.26 -5.58
CA THR A 105 -9.98 -23.64 -5.23
C THR A 105 -9.16 -23.91 -6.47
N PHE A 106 -8.04 -23.21 -6.61
CA PHE A 106 -7.00 -23.44 -7.60
C PHE A 106 -5.78 -24.01 -6.87
N LEU A 107 -5.43 -25.27 -7.15
CA LEU A 107 -4.43 -26.00 -6.41
C LEU A 107 -3.35 -26.54 -7.34
N ARG A 108 -2.09 -26.13 -7.14
CA ARG A 108 -0.95 -26.57 -7.97
C ARG A 108 -1.14 -26.27 -9.47
N CYS A 109 -1.83 -25.18 -9.78
CA CYS A 109 -2.01 -24.73 -11.15
C CYS A 109 -0.81 -23.89 -11.61
N SER A 110 -0.64 -23.73 -12.91
CA SER A 110 0.30 -22.73 -13.43
C SER A 110 -0.30 -21.87 -14.53
N VAL A 111 0.11 -20.60 -14.57
CA VAL A 111 -0.20 -19.66 -15.65
C VAL A 111 1.09 -19.10 -16.21
N THR A 112 1.27 -19.24 -17.52
CA THR A 112 2.33 -18.58 -18.29
C THR A 112 1.72 -17.84 -19.47
N ASP A 113 2.34 -16.73 -19.89
CA ASP A 113 1.98 -16.08 -21.16
C ASP A 113 0.47 -15.77 -21.32
N CYS A 114 -0.08 -15.07 -20.34
CA CYS A 114 -1.45 -14.59 -20.20
C CYS A 114 -1.52 -13.05 -20.28
N ALA A 115 -2.20 -12.50 -21.27
CA ALA A 115 -2.22 -11.05 -21.46
C ALA A 115 -2.92 -10.27 -20.32
N ALA A 116 -3.94 -10.82 -19.67
CA ALA A 116 -4.64 -10.16 -18.56
C ALA A 116 -4.26 -10.79 -17.20
N ASN A 117 -5.24 -11.04 -16.33
CA ASN A 117 -5.01 -11.59 -15.00
C ASN A 117 -4.77 -13.10 -15.03
N ALA A 118 -3.86 -13.60 -14.21
CA ALA A 118 -3.72 -15.05 -14.03
C ALA A 118 -4.93 -15.64 -13.28
N PHE A 119 -5.36 -14.97 -12.21
CA PHE A 119 -6.58 -15.28 -11.48
C PHE A 119 -7.40 -14.00 -11.28
N ASN A 120 -8.70 -14.05 -11.58
CA ASN A 120 -9.61 -12.94 -11.31
C ASN A 120 -10.89 -13.41 -10.61
N ASN A 121 -11.25 -12.73 -9.52
CA ASN A 121 -12.54 -12.84 -8.85
C ASN A 121 -13.26 -11.47 -8.93
N CYS A 122 -14.07 -11.31 -9.97
CA CYS A 122 -14.82 -10.07 -10.23
C CYS A 122 -16.19 -10.01 -9.54
N ASP A 123 -16.67 -11.12 -8.95
CA ASP A 123 -18.05 -11.26 -8.45
C ASP A 123 -18.18 -11.40 -6.94
N PHE A 124 -17.28 -10.84 -6.13
CA PHE A 124 -17.30 -11.00 -4.67
C PHE A 124 -17.44 -12.48 -4.22
N ALA A 125 -17.03 -13.43 -5.07
CA ALA A 125 -17.18 -14.85 -4.78
C ALA A 125 -16.45 -15.19 -3.49
N GLU A 126 -17.04 -16.11 -2.73
CA GLU A 126 -16.57 -16.40 -1.38
C GLU A 126 -15.53 -17.52 -1.41
N ASN A 127 -14.65 -17.52 -0.40
CA ASN A 127 -13.75 -18.63 -0.12
C ASN A 127 -12.87 -19.03 -1.33
N THR A 128 -12.40 -18.04 -2.10
CA THR A 128 -11.49 -18.26 -3.23
C THR A 128 -10.10 -18.57 -2.71
N SER A 129 -9.56 -19.74 -3.05
CA SER A 129 -8.24 -20.20 -2.60
C SER A 129 -7.33 -20.49 -3.79
N ILE A 130 -6.19 -19.81 -3.86
CA ILE A 130 -5.12 -20.00 -4.85
C ILE A 130 -3.90 -20.50 -4.10
N LEU A 131 -3.62 -21.79 -4.25
CA LEU A 131 -2.76 -22.55 -3.37
C LEU A 131 -1.66 -23.27 -4.17
N TYR A 132 -0.41 -23.00 -3.80
CA TYR A 132 0.75 -23.69 -4.38
C TYR A 132 0.83 -23.59 -5.90
N CYS A 133 0.32 -22.49 -6.47
CA CYS A 133 0.32 -22.23 -7.89
C CYS A 133 1.60 -21.51 -8.33
N ARG A 134 1.87 -21.58 -9.63
CA ARG A 134 2.95 -20.84 -10.29
C ARG A 134 2.38 -19.80 -11.25
N VAL A 135 2.71 -18.53 -11.06
CA VAL A 135 2.44 -17.47 -12.04
C VAL A 135 3.78 -16.99 -12.58
N ASP A 136 3.96 -17.09 -13.88
CA ASP A 136 5.22 -16.79 -14.55
C ASP A 136 4.94 -15.97 -15.80
N GLY A 137 4.94 -14.65 -15.59
CA GLY A 137 4.16 -13.74 -16.39
C GLY A 137 4.95 -12.80 -17.27
N ALA A 138 5.76 -13.28 -18.22
CA ALA A 138 5.94 -12.50 -19.46
C ALA A 138 4.59 -12.42 -20.22
N GLY A 139 3.55 -11.91 -19.57
CA GLY A 139 2.15 -12.27 -19.77
C GLY A 139 1.50 -12.73 -18.46
N ALA A 140 1.46 -11.91 -17.43
CA ALA A 140 0.27 -11.83 -16.57
C ALA A 140 0.04 -10.33 -16.50
N GLY A 141 -0.48 -9.82 -17.62
CA GLY A 141 -0.23 -8.47 -18.08
C GLY A 141 -0.92 -7.39 -17.26
N TRP A 142 -1.84 -7.74 -16.35
CA TRP A 142 -2.39 -6.80 -15.37
C TRP A 142 -2.10 -7.25 -13.94
N HIS A 143 -2.55 -8.45 -13.54
CA HIS A 143 -2.40 -8.94 -12.17
C HIS A 143 -2.04 -10.44 -12.10
N ALA A 144 -1.25 -10.83 -11.10
CA ALA A 144 -1.14 -12.23 -10.70
C ALA A 144 -2.44 -12.71 -10.04
N TYR A 145 -3.08 -11.83 -9.28
CA TYR A 145 -4.45 -12.00 -8.81
C TYR A 145 -5.10 -10.63 -8.71
N GLU A 146 -6.35 -10.52 -9.12
CA GLU A 146 -7.20 -9.36 -8.84
C GLU A 146 -8.53 -9.87 -8.30
N GLY A 147 -9.09 -9.20 -7.31
CA GLY A 147 -10.47 -9.46 -6.96
C GLY A 147 -10.94 -8.92 -5.63
N SER A 148 -12.25 -8.70 -5.59
CA SER A 148 -13.00 -8.18 -4.47
C SER A 148 -13.66 -9.29 -3.62
N GLY A 149 -13.32 -10.55 -3.90
CA GLY A 149 -13.79 -11.74 -3.19
C GLY A 149 -13.68 -11.65 -1.67
N ARG A 150 -14.53 -12.42 -0.98
CA ARG A 150 -14.48 -12.55 0.49
C ARG A 150 -13.75 -13.82 0.87
N PHE A 151 -12.94 -13.75 1.93
CA PHE A 151 -12.18 -14.88 2.47
C PHE A 151 -11.18 -15.48 1.46
N VAL A 152 -10.51 -14.60 0.73
CA VAL A 152 -9.51 -14.96 -0.28
C VAL A 152 -8.27 -15.53 0.41
N ARG A 153 -7.71 -16.60 -0.14
CA ARG A 153 -6.42 -17.16 0.27
C ARG A 153 -5.49 -17.22 -0.93
N PHE A 154 -4.39 -16.48 -0.89
CA PHE A 154 -3.31 -16.58 -1.87
C PHE A 154 -2.08 -17.09 -1.12
N ILE A 155 -1.90 -18.42 -1.07
CA ILE A 155 -0.96 -19.07 -0.14
C ILE A 155 0.00 -20.03 -0.85
N GLY A 156 1.28 -19.96 -0.49
CA GLY A 156 2.28 -20.94 -0.94
C GLY A 156 2.65 -20.85 -2.42
N ASN A 157 2.32 -19.74 -3.09
CA ASN A 157 2.50 -19.58 -4.52
C ASN A 157 3.90 -19.07 -4.87
N TYR A 158 4.34 -19.34 -6.09
CA TYR A 158 5.52 -18.71 -6.69
C TYR A 158 5.09 -17.80 -7.82
N VAL A 159 5.38 -16.50 -7.69
CA VAL A 159 5.01 -15.46 -8.64
C VAL A 159 6.28 -14.81 -9.17
N ARG A 160 6.47 -14.85 -10.48
CA ARG A 160 7.57 -14.15 -11.13
C ARG A 160 7.16 -13.33 -12.33
N ASN A 161 7.81 -12.17 -12.48
CA ASN A 161 7.63 -11.26 -13.62
C ASN A 161 6.18 -10.85 -13.87
N ALA A 162 5.31 -10.85 -12.87
CA ALA A 162 3.88 -10.63 -13.02
C ALA A 162 3.43 -9.26 -12.49
N GLY A 163 2.21 -8.87 -12.85
CA GLY A 163 1.49 -7.81 -12.15
C GLY A 163 1.20 -8.16 -10.68
N PRO A 164 0.62 -7.23 -9.90
CA PRO A 164 0.44 -7.44 -8.47
C PRO A 164 -0.55 -8.56 -8.15
N VAL A 165 -0.46 -9.08 -6.93
CA VAL A 165 -1.58 -9.65 -6.20
C VAL A 165 -2.34 -8.46 -5.60
N THR A 166 -3.44 -8.09 -6.25
CA THR A 166 -4.32 -7.00 -5.86
C THR A 166 -5.51 -7.56 -5.08
N ILE A 167 -5.59 -7.19 -3.80
CA ILE A 167 -6.77 -7.40 -2.97
C ILE A 167 -7.63 -6.13 -3.07
N GLY A 168 -8.89 -6.30 -3.48
CA GLY A 168 -9.82 -5.20 -3.67
C GLY A 168 -10.14 -4.96 -5.14
N ASP A 169 -9.99 -3.72 -5.59
CA ASP A 169 -10.36 -3.30 -6.95
C ASP A 169 -11.81 -3.65 -7.32
N ILE A 170 -12.75 -3.18 -6.51
CA ILE A 170 -14.18 -3.40 -6.76
C ILE A 170 -14.53 -2.89 -8.16
N PRO A 171 -15.32 -3.65 -8.96
CA PRO A 171 -15.72 -3.26 -10.30
C PRO A 171 -16.19 -1.81 -10.33
N HIS A 172 -15.48 -0.97 -11.09
CA HIS A 172 -15.68 0.47 -11.11
C HIS A 172 -17.04 0.91 -11.69
N SER A 173 -17.84 -0.02 -12.21
CA SER A 173 -19.20 0.21 -12.68
C SER A 173 -20.27 0.11 -11.57
N LEU A 174 -19.94 -0.46 -10.41
CA LEU A 174 -20.89 -0.60 -9.30
C LEU A 174 -21.03 0.72 -8.53
N PRO A 175 -22.21 1.08 -8.00
CA PRO A 175 -22.33 2.22 -7.09
C PRO A 175 -21.69 1.89 -5.72
N ARG A 176 -21.62 2.87 -4.82
CA ARG A 176 -21.31 2.59 -3.41
C ARG A 176 -22.44 1.73 -2.83
N LEU A 177 -22.14 0.47 -2.49
CA LEU A 177 -23.14 -0.46 -1.99
C LEU A 177 -23.14 -0.48 -0.46
N ASP A 178 -24.32 -0.25 0.14
CA ASP A 178 -24.47 -0.20 1.60
C ASP A 178 -24.03 -1.50 2.29
N HIS A 179 -24.20 -2.65 1.63
CA HIS A 179 -23.85 -3.93 2.21
C HIS A 179 -22.34 -4.14 2.40
N PHE A 180 -21.47 -3.33 1.77
CA PHE A 180 -20.04 -3.35 2.08
C PHE A 180 -19.76 -2.94 3.53
N GLN A 181 -20.62 -2.09 4.10
CA GLN A 181 -20.52 -1.66 5.49
C GLN A 181 -20.92 -2.78 6.47
N GLU A 182 -21.74 -3.74 6.02
CA GLU A 182 -22.26 -4.82 6.85
C GLU A 182 -21.31 -6.02 6.89
N LEU A 183 -20.84 -6.46 5.72
CA LEU A 183 -20.01 -7.67 5.61
C LEU A 183 -18.52 -7.37 5.47
N GLY A 184 -18.15 -6.13 5.18
CA GLY A 184 -16.87 -5.86 4.56
C GLY A 184 -16.76 -6.46 3.15
N VAL A 185 -15.58 -6.30 2.59
CA VAL A 185 -15.22 -6.75 1.24
C VAL A 185 -13.71 -6.96 1.17
N GLY A 186 -13.25 -7.77 0.21
CA GLY A 186 -11.83 -8.01 -0.02
C GLY A 186 -11.10 -8.62 1.18
N GLN A 187 -11.78 -9.41 2.02
CA GLN A 187 -11.08 -10.08 3.12
C GLN A 187 -10.11 -11.10 2.58
N ALA A 188 -8.83 -11.00 2.94
CA ALA A 188 -7.80 -11.83 2.33
C ALA A 188 -6.66 -12.21 3.27
N ILE A 189 -6.07 -13.36 2.98
CA ILE A 189 -4.79 -13.81 3.51
C ILE A 189 -3.85 -14.03 2.32
N VAL A 190 -2.74 -13.28 2.29
CA VAL A 190 -1.66 -13.45 1.32
C VAL A 190 -0.42 -13.90 2.09
N ALA A 191 -0.12 -15.20 2.05
CA ALA A 191 0.90 -15.77 2.92
C ALA A 191 1.80 -16.83 2.29
N ASP A 192 3.02 -16.94 2.82
CA ASP A 192 3.98 -18.00 2.46
C ASP A 192 4.30 -18.06 0.96
N ASN A 193 4.17 -16.94 0.24
CA ASN A 193 4.47 -16.85 -1.19
C ASN A 193 5.91 -16.41 -1.44
N VAL A 194 6.42 -16.76 -2.61
CA VAL A 194 7.68 -16.23 -3.15
C VAL A 194 7.36 -15.32 -4.34
N PHE A 195 7.80 -14.07 -4.25
CA PHE A 195 7.73 -13.07 -5.32
C PHE A 195 9.15 -12.80 -5.83
N GLU A 196 9.42 -13.18 -7.07
CA GLU A 196 10.72 -12.93 -7.71
C GLU A 196 10.54 -11.98 -8.90
N GLY A 197 11.31 -10.89 -8.95
CA GLY A 197 11.10 -9.90 -10.00
C GLY A 197 12.37 -9.19 -10.43
N ILE A 198 12.94 -9.63 -11.56
CA ILE A 198 13.92 -8.82 -12.33
C ILE A 198 13.25 -8.05 -13.47
N GLY A 199 12.07 -8.49 -13.93
CA GLY A 199 11.23 -7.80 -14.90
C GLY A 199 10.11 -7.03 -14.20
N ARG A 200 8.85 -7.40 -14.49
CA ARG A 200 7.69 -6.77 -13.86
C ARG A 200 7.56 -7.18 -12.39
N CYS A 201 7.37 -6.19 -11.52
CA CYS A 201 7.41 -6.33 -10.07
C CYS A 201 6.16 -5.71 -9.41
N GLY A 202 4.97 -6.30 -9.62
CA GLY A 202 3.72 -5.76 -9.12
C GLY A 202 3.55 -5.81 -7.59
N GLY A 203 3.89 -6.94 -6.98
CA GLY A 203 3.98 -7.13 -5.53
C GLY A 203 2.63 -7.46 -4.95
N ILE A 204 2.39 -7.00 -3.72
CA ILE A 204 1.06 -7.06 -3.09
C ILE A 204 0.49 -5.64 -3.04
N ARG A 205 -0.77 -5.52 -3.45
CA ARG A 205 -1.54 -4.29 -3.42
C ARG A 205 -2.83 -4.49 -2.66
N VAL A 206 -3.14 -3.53 -1.79
CA VAL A 206 -4.44 -3.44 -1.10
C VAL A 206 -5.00 -2.06 -1.42
N ASN A 207 -6.05 -2.00 -2.22
CA ASN A 207 -6.66 -0.75 -2.70
C ASN A 207 -8.15 -0.96 -2.97
N HIS A 208 -8.92 0.12 -2.90
CA HIS A 208 -10.35 0.14 -3.25
C HIS A 208 -11.20 -0.88 -2.47
N CYS A 209 -11.43 -0.58 -1.18
CA CYS A 209 -12.38 -1.21 -0.23
C CYS A 209 -11.95 -2.36 0.71
N PRO A 210 -10.83 -3.08 0.58
CA PRO A 210 -10.52 -4.20 1.47
C PRO A 210 -10.57 -3.84 2.96
N THR A 211 -11.22 -4.67 3.78
CA THR A 211 -11.49 -4.34 5.19
C THR A 211 -10.77 -5.19 6.22
N GLN A 212 -10.30 -6.40 5.88
CA GLN A 212 -9.48 -7.24 6.74
C GLN A 212 -8.47 -7.99 5.89
N VAL A 213 -7.20 -7.58 5.94
CA VAL A 213 -6.16 -8.20 5.10
C VAL A 213 -4.94 -8.57 5.93
N VAL A 214 -4.50 -9.82 5.79
CA VAL A 214 -3.26 -10.32 6.39
C VAL A 214 -2.25 -10.59 5.28
N ILE A 215 -1.07 -9.99 5.40
CA ILE A 215 0.08 -10.21 4.51
C ILE A 215 1.22 -10.75 5.35
N ALA A 216 1.47 -12.06 5.28
CA ALA A 216 2.34 -12.74 6.23
C ALA A 216 3.38 -13.64 5.58
N ASN A 217 4.62 -13.63 6.09
CA ASN A 217 5.64 -14.64 5.77
C ASN A 217 5.96 -14.78 4.27
N ASN A 218 5.81 -13.71 3.49
CA ASN A 218 6.17 -13.72 2.07
C ASN A 218 7.65 -13.38 1.88
N LEU A 219 8.25 -13.95 0.85
CA LEU A 219 9.62 -13.68 0.43
C LEU A 219 9.61 -12.91 -0.89
N PHE A 220 10.19 -11.72 -0.90
CA PHE A 220 10.44 -10.94 -2.11
C PHE A 220 11.92 -10.99 -2.44
N ILE A 221 12.24 -11.39 -3.67
CA ILE A 221 13.60 -11.62 -4.14
C ILE A 221 13.90 -10.72 -5.33
N ASN A 222 15.05 -10.05 -5.29
CA ASN A 222 15.59 -9.20 -6.36
C ASN A 222 14.66 -8.04 -6.78
N TYR A 223 13.83 -7.54 -5.88
CA TYR A 223 12.59 -6.87 -6.27
C TYR A 223 12.79 -5.46 -6.85
N ASN A 224 12.35 -5.23 -8.10
CA ASN A 224 12.45 -3.94 -8.81
C ASN A 224 11.15 -3.13 -8.85
N GLY A 225 10.39 -3.13 -7.76
CA GLY A 225 9.16 -2.34 -7.62
C GLY A 225 8.78 -2.12 -6.16
N TYR A 226 7.50 -1.84 -5.89
CA TYR A 226 7.00 -1.80 -4.51
C TYR A 226 6.51 -3.19 -4.09
N ALA A 227 7.15 -3.77 -3.07
CA ALA A 227 6.85 -5.12 -2.60
C ALA A 227 5.45 -5.19 -1.97
N ILE A 228 5.13 -4.31 -1.02
CA ILE A 228 3.81 -4.23 -0.38
C ILE A 228 3.35 -2.77 -0.37
N ALA A 229 2.16 -2.49 -0.90
CA ALA A 229 1.55 -1.17 -0.77
C ALA A 229 0.07 -1.25 -0.41
N THR A 230 -0.30 -0.58 0.68
CA THR A 230 -1.68 -0.36 1.08
C THR A 230 -2.05 1.08 0.76
N SER A 231 -2.99 1.25 -0.17
CA SER A 231 -3.38 2.55 -0.70
C SER A 231 -4.77 2.93 -0.18
N ASN A 232 -4.89 4.11 0.41
CA ASN A 232 -6.19 4.72 0.72
C ASN A 232 -6.84 5.40 -0.49
N ALA A 233 -6.30 5.20 -1.69
CA ALA A 233 -6.91 5.73 -2.90
C ALA A 233 -8.32 5.18 -3.09
N THR A 234 -9.23 6.09 -3.40
CA THR A 234 -10.63 5.80 -3.67
C THR A 234 -11.07 6.52 -4.93
N VAL A 235 -11.92 5.85 -5.70
CA VAL A 235 -12.80 6.46 -6.71
C VAL A 235 -14.21 6.59 -6.14
N HIS A 236 -15.08 7.36 -6.82
CA HIS A 236 -16.41 7.78 -6.34
C HIS A 236 -17.32 6.66 -5.79
N ASN A 237 -17.08 5.41 -6.19
CA ASN A 237 -17.83 4.23 -5.79
C ASN A 237 -17.13 3.30 -4.79
N THR A 238 -15.95 3.68 -4.29
CA THR A 238 -15.13 2.84 -3.39
C THR A 238 -14.89 3.51 -2.04
N TYR A 239 -14.36 2.75 -1.11
CA TYR A 239 -13.99 3.15 0.25
C TYR A 239 -12.50 2.85 0.48
N PRO A 240 -11.80 3.57 1.38
CA PRO A 240 -10.41 3.26 1.66
C PRO A 240 -10.28 1.88 2.31
N PRO A 241 -9.21 1.13 2.05
CA PRO A 241 -8.93 -0.08 2.82
C PRO A 241 -8.61 0.22 4.29
N GLN A 242 -8.86 -0.75 5.17
CA GLN A 242 -8.64 -0.67 6.62
C GLN A 242 -8.38 -2.05 7.24
N ASN A 243 -7.99 -2.10 8.52
CA ASN A 243 -7.65 -3.30 9.31
C ASN A 243 -6.66 -4.24 8.62
N ILE A 244 -5.43 -3.77 8.43
CA ILE A 244 -4.39 -4.50 7.69
C ILE A 244 -3.27 -4.94 8.63
N SER A 245 -2.84 -6.20 8.51
CA SER A 245 -1.67 -6.73 9.20
C SER A 245 -0.60 -7.15 8.19
N ILE A 246 0.61 -6.60 8.33
CA ILE A 246 1.78 -6.91 7.49
C ILE A 246 2.88 -7.43 8.40
N THR A 247 3.16 -8.74 8.35
CA THR A 247 4.06 -9.36 9.32
C THR A 247 4.99 -10.44 8.78
N GLY A 248 6.21 -10.54 9.32
CA GLY A 248 7.12 -11.66 9.06
C GLY A 248 7.63 -11.75 7.62
N ASN A 249 7.50 -10.70 6.80
CA ASN A 249 7.92 -10.73 5.41
C ASN A 249 9.43 -10.43 5.30
N ILE A 250 10.10 -11.07 4.33
CA ILE A 250 11.49 -10.79 3.96
C ILE A 250 11.50 -10.14 2.59
N ILE A 251 12.03 -8.93 2.52
CA ILE A 251 11.96 -8.08 1.33
C ILE A 251 13.36 -7.68 0.88
N ASP A 252 13.87 -8.37 -0.14
CA ASP A 252 15.12 -8.04 -0.82
C ASP A 252 14.85 -7.11 -2.01
N LEU A 253 15.22 -5.84 -1.86
CA LEU A 253 15.07 -4.79 -2.88
C LEU A 253 16.33 -4.59 -3.72
N THR A 254 17.30 -5.51 -3.62
CA THR A 254 18.50 -5.50 -4.45
C THR A 254 18.11 -5.74 -5.91
N TYR A 255 18.45 -4.80 -6.79
CA TYR A 255 18.22 -5.01 -8.21
C TYR A 255 19.52 -5.44 -8.90
N ALA A 256 19.46 -6.57 -9.60
CA ALA A 256 20.62 -7.14 -10.29
C ALA A 256 20.81 -6.62 -11.73
N GLY A 257 19.84 -5.88 -12.27
CA GLY A 257 19.91 -5.33 -13.63
C GLY A 257 20.47 -3.90 -13.68
N GLU A 258 20.53 -3.34 -14.89
CA GLU A 258 21.21 -2.06 -15.15
C GLU A 258 20.35 -0.81 -14.84
N ASN A 259 19.02 -0.94 -14.92
CA ASN A 259 18.06 0.16 -14.79
C ASN A 259 17.18 0.03 -13.52
N PRO A 260 17.71 0.33 -12.32
CA PRO A 260 16.92 0.26 -11.09
C PRO A 260 15.78 1.29 -11.09
N ALA A 261 14.57 0.82 -10.81
CA ALA A 261 13.41 1.67 -10.56
C ALA A 261 13.43 2.23 -9.13
N TRP A 262 12.54 3.19 -8.87
CA TRP A 262 12.15 3.51 -7.50
C TRP A 262 11.46 2.29 -6.89
N ARG A 263 11.94 1.88 -5.72
CA ARG A 263 11.49 0.68 -5.02
C ARG A 263 11.05 1.04 -3.62
N GLY A 264 10.08 0.29 -3.10
CA GLY A 264 9.68 0.41 -1.71
C GLY A 264 9.39 -0.95 -1.09
N GLY A 265 9.77 -1.10 0.18
CA GLY A 265 9.45 -2.30 0.93
C GLY A 265 7.98 -2.33 1.30
N ILE A 266 7.60 -1.46 2.23
CA ILE A 266 6.23 -1.40 2.77
C ILE A 266 5.75 0.05 2.74
N ILE A 267 4.66 0.29 2.00
CA ILE A 267 3.99 1.60 1.97
C ILE A 267 2.62 1.46 2.62
N VAL A 268 2.36 2.30 3.62
CA VAL A 268 1.11 2.33 4.38
C VAL A 268 0.45 3.69 4.27
N ASN A 269 -0.67 3.74 3.55
CA ASN A 269 -1.52 4.92 3.51
C ASN A 269 -2.91 4.68 4.14
N THR A 270 -3.15 3.49 4.69
CA THR A 270 -4.46 3.03 5.19
C THR A 270 -4.52 3.06 6.72
N SER A 271 -5.69 3.34 7.27
CA SER A 271 -5.92 3.32 8.72
C SER A 271 -5.94 1.90 9.29
N ASP A 272 -5.79 1.80 10.62
CA ASP A 272 -5.87 0.57 11.39
C ASP A 272 -4.89 -0.49 10.87
N THR A 273 -3.63 -0.07 10.68
CA THR A 273 -2.59 -0.90 10.06
C THR A 273 -1.47 -1.25 11.05
N LEU A 274 -1.18 -2.55 11.13
CA LEU A 274 -0.06 -3.11 11.89
C LEU A 274 1.04 -3.56 10.92
N VAL A 275 2.26 -3.06 11.10
CA VAL A 275 3.47 -3.48 10.38
C VAL A 275 4.47 -4.03 11.38
N SER A 276 4.69 -5.34 11.39
CA SER A 276 5.55 -5.94 12.41
C SER A 276 6.50 -7.04 11.95
N ASN A 277 7.69 -7.13 12.57
CA ASN A 277 8.61 -8.26 12.37
C ASN A 277 9.03 -8.49 10.91
N ASN A 278 9.08 -7.46 10.07
CA ASN A 278 9.52 -7.57 8.68
C ASN A 278 11.02 -7.25 8.53
N GLN A 279 11.65 -7.84 7.53
CA GLN A 279 13.00 -7.48 7.08
C GLN A 279 12.92 -6.79 5.73
N VAL A 280 13.45 -5.57 5.60
CA VAL A 280 13.54 -4.84 4.34
C VAL A 280 14.98 -4.45 4.11
N TYR A 281 15.56 -4.84 2.98
CA TYR A 281 16.97 -4.56 2.76
C TYR A 281 17.40 -4.44 1.31
N VAL A 282 18.55 -3.82 1.14
CA VAL A 282 19.42 -3.93 -0.05
C VAL A 282 20.70 -4.66 0.35
N ARG A 283 21.18 -5.57 -0.48
CA ARG A 283 22.46 -6.25 -0.29
C ARG A 283 23.60 -5.29 -0.64
N GLY A 284 24.60 -5.21 0.24
CA GLY A 284 25.77 -4.35 0.02
C GLY A 284 25.50 -2.89 0.35
N ALA A 285 26.03 -1.98 -0.49
CA ALA A 285 25.94 -0.53 -0.29
C ALA A 285 24.49 -0.02 -0.37
N PRO A 286 24.17 1.10 0.29
CA PRO A 286 22.83 1.65 0.24
C PRO A 286 22.43 2.15 -1.15
N ASP A 287 21.15 1.98 -1.49
CA ASP A 287 20.60 2.39 -2.78
C ASP A 287 19.64 3.58 -2.61
N ALA A 288 20.02 4.74 -3.17
CA ALA A 288 19.27 5.99 -3.06
C ALA A 288 17.83 5.92 -3.60
N LYS A 289 17.50 4.94 -4.45
CA LYS A 289 16.16 4.76 -5.04
C LYS A 289 15.25 3.86 -4.20
N VAL A 290 15.69 3.44 -3.01
CA VAL A 290 14.96 2.50 -2.15
C VAL A 290 14.43 3.19 -0.90
N THR A 291 13.13 3.02 -0.64
CA THR A 291 12.48 3.37 0.64
C THR A 291 12.12 2.08 1.40
N GLY A 292 12.54 1.96 2.65
CA GLY A 292 12.24 0.79 3.48
C GLY A 292 10.76 0.72 3.88
N VAL A 293 10.35 1.61 4.76
CA VAL A 293 8.97 1.75 5.25
C VAL A 293 8.50 3.19 5.04
N GLN A 294 7.26 3.35 4.56
CA GLN A 294 6.63 4.65 4.39
C GLN A 294 5.24 4.67 5.03
N ILE A 295 4.94 5.75 5.76
CA ILE A 295 3.61 6.06 6.32
C ILE A 295 3.17 7.46 5.88
N ARG A 296 1.86 7.77 5.94
CA ARG A 296 1.32 9.07 5.53
C ARG A 296 0.21 9.57 6.45
N ASP A 297 0.07 10.88 6.65
CA ASP A 297 -0.93 11.55 7.51
C ASP A 297 -2.40 11.13 7.24
N GLY A 298 -2.68 10.51 6.08
CA GLY A 298 -4.00 9.94 5.78
C GLY A 298 -4.31 8.61 6.44
N ALA A 299 -3.35 7.99 7.13
CA ALA A 299 -3.54 6.77 7.89
C ALA A 299 -3.70 7.08 9.38
N LEU A 300 -4.74 6.57 10.03
CA LEU A 300 -4.92 6.64 11.48
C LEU A 300 -4.61 5.29 12.14
N ASN A 301 -4.28 5.29 13.43
CA ASN A 301 -4.09 4.06 14.22
C ASN A 301 -3.06 3.11 13.60
N VAL A 302 -1.85 3.63 13.35
CA VAL A 302 -0.77 2.89 12.70
C VAL A 302 0.25 2.44 13.74
N ASN A 303 0.53 1.13 13.77
CA ASN A 303 1.57 0.57 14.62
C ASN A 303 2.67 -0.07 13.77
N VAL A 304 3.92 0.39 13.93
CA VAL A 304 5.08 -0.09 13.18
C VAL A 304 6.13 -0.56 14.17
N HIS A 305 6.36 -1.87 14.31
CA HIS A 305 7.29 -2.38 15.32
C HIS A 305 8.07 -3.64 14.99
N GLY A 306 9.24 -3.81 15.59
CA GLY A 306 10.06 -5.03 15.42
C GLY A 306 10.60 -5.23 14.00
N ASN A 307 10.59 -4.20 13.15
CA ASN A 307 11.08 -4.31 11.78
C ASN A 307 12.60 -4.06 11.72
N LEU A 308 13.28 -4.76 10.81
CA LEU A 308 14.68 -4.54 10.46
C LEU A 308 14.78 -3.92 9.06
N VAL A 309 15.24 -2.68 8.97
CA VAL A 309 15.43 -1.95 7.70
C VAL A 309 16.91 -1.68 7.48
N ARG A 310 17.45 -2.10 6.33
CA ARG A 310 18.89 -2.04 6.05
C ARG A 310 19.23 -1.49 4.68
N ASN A 311 20.24 -0.63 4.61
CA ASN A 311 20.88 -0.21 3.36
C ASN A 311 19.91 0.44 2.35
N CYS A 312 18.88 1.14 2.84
CA CYS A 312 17.96 1.87 1.98
C CYS A 312 18.44 3.30 1.76
N GLY A 313 18.08 3.91 0.64
CA GLY A 313 18.21 5.36 0.47
C GLY A 313 17.45 6.11 1.56
N ARG A 314 16.23 5.64 1.85
CA ARG A 314 15.40 6.11 2.96
C ARG A 314 14.96 4.93 3.82
N GLY A 315 15.23 4.96 5.12
CA GLY A 315 14.87 3.87 6.04
C GLY A 315 13.38 3.86 6.35
N LEU A 316 12.94 4.80 7.19
CA LEU A 316 11.53 5.05 7.52
C LEU A 316 11.16 6.50 7.18
N VAL A 317 10.03 6.67 6.51
CA VAL A 317 9.55 8.00 6.10
C VAL A 317 8.08 8.19 6.47
N ALA A 318 7.76 9.34 7.04
CA ALA A 318 6.39 9.83 7.17
C ALA A 318 6.16 10.99 6.18
N HIS A 319 4.99 11.02 5.54
CA HIS A 319 4.62 12.05 4.57
C HIS A 319 3.28 12.72 4.86
N ARG A 320 3.14 13.97 4.41
CA ARG A 320 1.89 14.73 4.42
C ARG A 320 0.86 14.17 3.44
N LEU A 321 -0.43 14.40 3.72
CA LEU A 321 -1.54 14.07 2.84
C LEU A 321 -2.02 15.31 2.05
N PRO A 322 -1.69 15.44 0.77
CA PRO A 322 -2.15 16.53 -0.08
C PRO A 322 -3.55 16.26 -0.62
N GLY A 323 -4.28 17.35 -0.86
CA GLY A 323 -5.52 17.37 -1.60
C GLY A 323 -5.65 18.65 -2.42
N LYS A 324 -6.68 18.70 -3.26
CA LYS A 324 -7.04 19.86 -4.08
C LYS A 324 -8.55 20.07 -4.07
N VAL A 325 -8.98 21.32 -4.13
CA VAL A 325 -10.39 21.67 -4.36
C VAL A 325 -10.75 21.30 -5.80
N ALA A 326 -11.74 20.43 -5.96
CA ALA A 326 -12.29 20.07 -7.25
C ALA A 326 -13.40 21.04 -7.69
N GLU A 327 -14.28 21.40 -6.75
CA GLU A 327 -15.43 22.27 -6.98
C GLU A 327 -15.76 23.02 -5.69
N VAL A 328 -16.11 24.30 -5.83
CA VAL A 328 -16.60 25.13 -4.72
C VAL A 328 -18.13 25.21 -4.80
N VAL A 329 -18.81 24.75 -3.77
CA VAL A 329 -20.28 24.82 -3.68
C VAL A 329 -20.70 26.14 -3.04
N ASP A 330 -20.03 26.50 -1.95
CA ASP A 330 -20.16 27.79 -1.26
C ASP A 330 -18.88 28.08 -0.45
N SER A 331 -18.86 29.16 0.35
CA SER A 331 -17.67 29.57 1.13
C SER A 331 -17.27 28.59 2.24
N ARG A 332 -18.07 27.56 2.53
CA ARG A 332 -17.77 26.51 3.51
C ARG A 332 -17.78 25.12 2.89
N THR A 333 -18.43 24.93 1.76
CA THR A 333 -18.71 23.62 1.19
C THR A 333 -17.97 23.42 -0.13
N PHE A 334 -17.26 22.31 -0.28
CA PHE A 334 -16.49 22.02 -1.48
C PHE A 334 -16.36 20.51 -1.74
N LEU A 335 -16.01 20.14 -2.96
CA LEU A 335 -15.54 18.81 -3.33
C LEU A 335 -14.02 18.83 -3.49
N GLN A 336 -13.37 17.70 -3.28
CA GLN A 336 -11.92 17.58 -3.34
C GLN A 336 -11.45 16.39 -4.17
N THR A 337 -10.20 16.45 -4.60
CA THR A 337 -9.43 15.30 -5.06
C THR A 337 -8.20 15.10 -4.18
N GLY A 338 -7.81 13.84 -3.96
CA GLY A 338 -6.59 13.47 -3.23
C GLY A 338 -6.81 12.90 -1.83
N LEU A 339 -7.89 13.26 -1.14
CA LEU A 339 -8.30 12.61 0.11
C LEU A 339 -9.18 11.37 -0.16
N PRO A 340 -9.04 10.31 0.66
CA PRO A 340 -9.93 9.17 0.65
C PRO A 340 -11.42 9.52 0.79
N LEU A 341 -12.27 8.74 0.15
CA LEU A 341 -13.73 8.83 0.29
C LEU A 341 -14.18 7.87 1.39
N GLU A 342 -14.33 8.41 2.59
CA GLU A 342 -14.41 7.64 3.83
C GLU A 342 -15.68 6.77 4.01
N TRP A 343 -15.55 5.74 4.86
CA TRP A 343 -16.68 4.89 5.30
C TRP A 343 -17.63 5.70 6.20
N ARG A 344 -18.94 5.42 6.15
CA ARG A 344 -19.95 6.12 6.99
C ARG A 344 -19.72 5.95 8.50
N THR A 345 -19.02 4.90 8.88
CA THR A 345 -18.68 4.54 10.25
C THR A 345 -17.30 5.05 10.70
N SER A 346 -16.56 5.75 9.83
CA SER A 346 -15.23 6.28 10.11
C SER A 346 -15.25 7.67 10.79
N HIS A 347 -14.09 8.29 10.88
CA HIS A 347 -13.92 9.66 11.37
C HIS A 347 -14.59 10.73 10.49
N LEU A 348 -14.86 10.45 9.21
CA LEU A 348 -15.51 11.40 8.26
C LEU A 348 -14.87 12.81 8.30
N TYR A 349 -13.54 12.84 8.39
CA TYR A 349 -12.72 14.05 8.53
C TYR A 349 -13.14 15.04 9.64
N ARG A 350 -13.98 14.66 10.59
CA ARG A 350 -14.45 15.58 11.64
C ARG A 350 -13.25 16.10 12.45
N ASN A 351 -13.16 17.42 12.57
CA ASN A 351 -12.07 18.13 13.25
C ASN A 351 -10.69 18.01 12.58
N TRP A 352 -10.60 17.46 11.36
CA TRP A 352 -9.34 17.50 10.63
C TRP A 352 -9.01 18.93 10.23
N THR A 353 -7.72 19.24 10.21
CA THR A 353 -7.22 20.55 9.78
C THR A 353 -6.79 20.46 8.33
N LEU A 354 -7.12 21.49 7.56
CA LEU A 354 -6.62 21.73 6.21
C LEU A 354 -5.63 22.89 6.27
N ALA A 355 -4.38 22.62 5.93
CA ALA A 355 -3.37 23.64 5.70
C ALA A 355 -3.42 24.07 4.23
N TRP A 356 -3.97 25.24 3.96
CA TRP A 356 -4.08 25.79 2.61
C TRP A 356 -2.73 26.22 2.08
N LEU A 357 -2.40 25.83 0.85
CA LEU A 357 -1.09 26.07 0.26
C LEU A 357 -1.13 27.17 -0.80
N LYS A 358 -0.18 28.10 -0.71
CA LYS A 358 0.16 29.05 -1.76
C LYS A 358 1.65 28.89 -2.08
N ASP A 359 2.00 28.68 -3.35
CA ASP A 359 3.37 28.40 -3.78
C ASP A 359 4.04 27.27 -2.97
N SER A 360 3.26 26.22 -2.66
CA SER A 360 3.67 25.06 -1.83
C SER A 360 4.03 25.37 -0.37
N LYS A 361 3.64 26.54 0.15
CA LYS A 361 3.81 26.94 1.55
C LYS A 361 2.44 27.19 2.20
N PRO A 362 2.27 26.89 3.50
CA PRO A 362 1.00 27.20 4.15
C PRO A 362 0.73 28.70 4.20
N ALA A 363 -0.50 29.06 3.85
CA ALA A 363 -1.00 30.43 3.85
C ALA A 363 -2.16 30.63 4.84
N GLY A 364 -2.81 29.55 5.27
CA GLY A 364 -3.93 29.59 6.20
C GLY A 364 -4.33 28.20 6.66
N GLN A 365 -5.27 28.15 7.60
CA GLN A 365 -5.85 26.91 8.12
C GLN A 365 -7.37 26.98 8.13
N SER A 366 -8.01 25.85 7.85
CA SER A 366 -9.43 25.63 8.14
C SER A 366 -9.61 24.32 8.88
N VAL A 367 -10.73 24.18 9.59
CA VAL A 367 -11.12 22.93 10.26
C VAL A 367 -12.35 22.37 9.55
N VAL A 368 -12.32 21.08 9.26
CA VAL A 368 -13.47 20.35 8.71
C VAL A 368 -14.51 20.13 9.81
N ASP A 369 -15.72 20.62 9.56
CA ASP A 369 -16.91 20.42 10.38
C ASP A 369 -17.50 19.03 10.12
N ALA A 370 -17.70 18.70 8.83
CA ALA A 370 -18.26 17.43 8.41
C ALA A 370 -17.81 17.05 6.99
N TYR A 371 -17.82 15.75 6.72
CA TYR A 371 -17.82 15.17 5.38
C TYR A 371 -19.09 14.31 5.21
N ASP A 372 -19.79 14.52 4.11
CA ASP A 372 -20.97 13.74 3.74
C ASP A 372 -20.59 12.63 2.74
N PRO A 373 -20.61 11.35 3.13
CA PRO A 373 -20.22 10.24 2.26
C PRO A 373 -21.22 9.95 1.12
N ALA A 374 -22.43 10.53 1.18
CA ALA A 374 -23.44 10.39 0.11
C ALA A 374 -23.22 11.41 -1.00
N THR A 375 -22.96 12.68 -0.65
CA THR A 375 -22.71 13.76 -1.63
C THR A 375 -21.22 13.99 -1.92
N LEU A 376 -20.33 13.35 -1.16
CA LEU A 376 -18.87 13.50 -1.20
C LEU A 376 -18.38 14.92 -0.88
N ARG A 377 -19.23 15.73 -0.24
CA ARG A 377 -18.95 17.13 0.08
C ARG A 377 -18.27 17.26 1.43
N PHE A 378 -17.25 18.13 1.46
CA PHE A 378 -16.61 18.59 2.68
C PHE A 378 -17.25 19.91 3.09
N LYS A 379 -17.44 20.09 4.40
CA LYS A 379 -17.92 21.33 5.00
C LYS A 379 -16.92 21.82 6.03
N LEU A 380 -16.49 23.07 5.89
CA LEU A 380 -15.63 23.77 6.82
C LEU A 380 -16.44 24.35 7.98
N ARG A 381 -15.79 24.46 9.15
CA ARG A 381 -16.37 25.09 10.34
C ARG A 381 -16.58 26.59 10.13
N GLU A 382 -15.56 27.25 9.61
CA GLU A 382 -15.58 28.67 9.27
C GLU A 382 -15.52 28.88 7.75
N PRO A 383 -16.10 29.96 7.21
CA PRO A 383 -15.94 30.32 5.81
C PRO A 383 -14.47 30.50 5.40
N HIS A 384 -14.13 30.09 4.18
CA HIS A 384 -12.83 30.28 3.55
C HIS A 384 -13.02 30.66 2.08
N GLU A 385 -12.25 31.63 1.57
CA GLU A 385 -12.25 31.93 0.14
C GLU A 385 -11.50 30.80 -0.58
N MET A 386 -12.22 30.00 -1.36
CA MET A 386 -11.68 28.86 -2.11
C MET A 386 -11.89 29.06 -3.60
N ARG A 387 -11.01 28.47 -4.41
CA ARG A 387 -11.13 28.33 -5.86
C ARG A 387 -10.86 26.88 -6.25
N ALA A 388 -11.39 26.47 -7.39
CA ALA A 388 -11.00 25.19 -7.98
C ALA A 388 -9.47 25.16 -8.18
N ASP A 389 -8.88 23.98 -7.99
CA ASP A 389 -7.44 23.70 -7.99
C ASP A 389 -6.62 24.25 -6.82
N ASP A 390 -7.23 24.99 -5.87
CA ASP A 390 -6.54 25.36 -4.63
C ASP A 390 -6.05 24.09 -3.92
N SER A 391 -4.77 24.10 -3.56
CA SER A 391 -4.10 22.96 -2.96
C SER A 391 -4.06 23.08 -1.44
N PHE A 392 -4.17 21.95 -0.75
CA PHE A 392 -4.08 21.90 0.70
C PHE A 392 -3.38 20.62 1.16
N GLU A 393 -2.97 20.59 2.41
CA GLU A 393 -2.59 19.37 3.12
C GLU A 393 -3.57 19.11 4.26
N ALA A 394 -4.07 17.88 4.38
CA ALA A 394 -5.01 17.49 5.43
C ALA A 394 -4.29 16.65 6.50
N PHE A 395 -4.63 16.89 7.76
CA PHE A 395 -4.10 16.10 8.86
C PHE A 395 -5.10 16.00 10.02
N PRO A 396 -5.11 14.87 10.74
CA PRO A 396 -6.03 14.63 11.84
C PRO A 396 -5.63 15.42 13.11
N PRO A 397 -6.56 15.65 14.04
CA PRO A 397 -6.21 16.16 15.37
C PRO A 397 -5.33 15.17 16.17
N SER A 398 -5.48 13.87 15.90
CA SER A 398 -4.71 12.79 16.50
C SER A 398 -4.51 11.69 15.47
N ALA A 399 -3.26 11.39 15.15
CA ALA A 399 -2.89 10.35 14.18
C ALA A 399 -2.88 8.95 14.82
N ASN A 400 -2.57 8.87 16.11
CA ASN A 400 -2.40 7.65 16.88
C ASN A 400 -1.38 6.71 16.23
N TRP A 401 -0.15 7.20 16.06
CA TRP A 401 0.95 6.44 15.48
C TRP A 401 1.90 5.96 16.56
N ASN A 402 2.20 4.67 16.56
CA ASN A 402 3.15 4.06 17.48
C ASN A 402 4.25 3.36 16.69
N ILE A 403 5.41 3.99 16.56
CA ILE A 403 6.55 3.50 15.79
C ILE A 403 7.64 3.10 16.79
N HIS A 404 7.83 1.80 17.02
CA HIS A 404 8.72 1.38 18.11
C HIS A 404 9.47 0.06 17.94
N GLY A 405 10.59 -0.12 18.64
CA GLY A 405 11.33 -1.38 18.60
C GLY A 405 11.83 -1.76 17.20
N ASN A 406 11.97 -0.81 16.29
CA ASN A 406 12.51 -1.04 14.96
C ASN A 406 14.03 -0.85 14.98
N THR A 407 14.74 -1.57 14.10
CA THR A 407 16.16 -1.35 13.83
C THR A 407 16.33 -0.81 12.43
N LEU A 408 16.89 0.40 12.31
CA LEU A 408 17.21 1.05 11.05
C LEU A 408 18.73 1.22 10.94
N THR A 409 19.35 0.60 9.95
CA THR A 409 20.81 0.59 9.83
C THR A 409 21.29 0.77 8.38
N GLY A 410 22.42 1.43 8.17
CA GLY A 410 23.04 1.54 6.84
C GLY A 410 22.27 2.40 5.85
N CYS A 411 21.29 3.20 6.28
CA CYS A 411 20.48 4.02 5.37
C CYS A 411 21.09 5.42 5.15
N VAL A 412 20.94 5.98 3.95
CA VAL A 412 21.45 7.34 3.64
C VAL A 412 20.64 8.43 4.36
N GLN A 413 19.32 8.22 4.45
CA GLN A 413 18.40 9.01 5.27
C GLN A 413 17.62 8.02 6.16
N PRO A 414 18.14 7.66 7.35
CA PRO A 414 17.55 6.60 8.17
C PRO A 414 16.11 6.88 8.57
N VAL A 415 15.81 8.07 9.09
CA VAL A 415 14.45 8.46 9.49
C VAL A 415 14.13 9.87 9.02
N LEU A 416 13.01 10.02 8.31
CA LEU A 416 12.42 11.31 7.93
C LEU A 416 10.96 11.37 8.39
N LEU A 417 10.67 12.19 9.39
CA LEU A 417 9.32 12.42 9.88
C LEU A 417 8.76 13.71 9.27
N ASP A 418 8.42 13.66 7.97
CA ASP A 418 7.90 14.79 7.18
C ASP A 418 6.37 14.75 7.04
N SER A 419 5.70 14.74 8.19
CA SER A 419 4.24 14.77 8.32
C SER A 419 3.85 15.80 9.38
N TYR A 420 2.56 16.16 9.53
CA TYR A 420 2.15 17.08 10.60
C TYR A 420 2.30 16.46 11.99
N GLY A 421 2.04 15.16 12.10
CA GLY A 421 2.06 14.45 13.37
C GLY A 421 1.00 14.95 14.36
N SER A 422 1.11 14.53 15.61
CA SER A 422 0.18 14.89 16.69
C SER A 422 0.78 14.51 18.05
N GLU A 423 0.11 14.85 19.15
CA GLU A 423 0.53 14.41 20.49
C GLU A 423 0.56 12.88 20.65
N THR A 424 -0.14 12.15 19.77
CA THR A 424 -0.22 10.69 19.75
C THR A 424 0.71 10.06 18.70
N SER A 425 1.63 10.82 18.13
CA SER A 425 2.63 10.33 17.19
C SER A 425 3.95 10.02 17.93
N PHE A 426 4.21 8.75 18.19
CA PHE A 426 5.37 8.28 18.95
C PHE A 426 6.40 7.58 18.06
N PHE A 427 7.66 7.97 18.19
CA PHE A 427 8.83 7.27 17.70
C PHE A 427 9.68 6.84 18.90
N LYS A 428 9.52 5.60 19.39
CA LYS A 428 10.10 5.18 20.67
C LYS A 428 10.86 3.87 20.63
N ASP A 429 11.86 3.70 21.49
CA ASP A 429 12.59 2.44 21.66
C ASP A 429 13.16 1.88 20.35
N ASN A 430 13.48 2.75 19.37
CA ASN A 430 14.08 2.33 18.10
C ASN A 430 15.60 2.40 18.17
N VAL A 431 16.25 1.54 17.41
CA VAL A 431 17.70 1.57 17.18
C VAL A 431 17.97 2.14 15.80
N VAL A 432 18.73 3.23 15.73
CA VAL A 432 19.09 3.91 14.48
C VAL A 432 20.62 3.99 14.41
N THR A 433 21.22 3.33 13.42
CA THR A 433 22.68 3.30 13.29
C THR A 433 23.14 3.63 11.88
N ARG A 434 24.22 4.40 11.75
CA ARG A 434 24.80 4.71 10.44
C ARG A 434 25.35 3.46 9.73
N SER A 435 26.02 2.57 10.47
CA SER A 435 26.80 1.46 9.89
C SER A 435 27.76 2.00 8.81
N GLU A 436 27.89 1.30 7.68
CA GLU A 436 28.77 1.66 6.56
C GLU A 436 28.21 2.76 5.64
N ALA A 437 27.06 3.36 5.94
CA ALA A 437 26.52 4.44 5.11
C ALA A 437 27.36 5.71 5.24
N THR A 438 27.71 6.32 4.11
CA THR A 438 28.50 7.56 4.04
C THR A 438 27.67 8.74 3.56
N GLY A 439 28.04 9.96 3.96
CA GLY A 439 27.38 11.19 3.50
C GLY A 439 25.99 11.38 4.10
N VAL A 440 25.73 10.73 5.24
CA VAL A 440 24.49 10.91 5.99
C VAL A 440 24.49 12.30 6.61
N LYS A 441 23.43 13.07 6.38
CA LYS A 441 23.29 14.43 6.94
C LYS A 441 22.67 14.41 8.33
N SER A 442 21.73 13.50 8.56
CA SER A 442 21.02 13.37 9.82
C SER A 442 20.56 11.93 10.03
N ALA A 443 20.61 11.42 11.26
CA ALA A 443 20.02 10.13 11.58
C ALA A 443 18.49 10.20 11.59
N ILE A 444 17.96 11.22 12.28
CA ILE A 444 16.52 11.46 12.43
C ILE A 444 16.22 12.92 12.09
N GLU A 445 15.40 13.14 11.09
CA GLU A 445 14.91 14.47 10.71
C GLU A 445 13.43 14.61 11.04
N VAL A 446 13.07 15.64 11.82
CA VAL A 446 11.71 15.85 12.33
C VAL A 446 11.14 17.18 11.82
N ARG A 447 10.01 17.11 11.10
CA ARG A 447 9.32 18.26 10.48
C ARG A 447 7.83 18.33 10.87
N GLY A 448 7.48 17.73 12.00
CA GLY A 448 6.13 17.64 12.56
C GLY A 448 6.14 17.23 14.03
N ARG A 449 4.96 17.20 14.66
CA ARG A 449 4.84 16.86 16.08
C ARG A 449 5.02 15.36 16.30
N PHE A 450 6.17 14.97 16.84
CA PHE A 450 6.52 13.59 17.12
C PHE A 450 7.25 13.49 18.47
N ASN A 451 6.81 12.58 19.33
CA ASN A 451 7.48 12.29 20.58
C ASN A 451 8.58 11.25 20.34
N LEU A 452 9.83 11.60 20.63
CA LEU A 452 11.00 10.73 20.50
C LEU A 452 11.42 10.26 21.89
N ILE A 453 11.18 8.99 22.21
CA ILE A 453 11.35 8.46 23.56
C ILE A 453 12.20 7.18 23.56
N GLY A 454 13.27 7.10 24.36
CA GLY A 454 13.98 5.83 24.56
C GLY A 454 14.75 5.31 23.33
N ASN A 455 14.99 6.13 22.30
CA ASN A 455 15.68 5.69 21.09
C ASN A 455 17.19 5.62 21.32
N HIS A 456 17.87 4.66 20.67
CA HIS A 456 19.33 4.58 20.61
C HIS A 456 19.81 4.96 19.21
N VAL A 457 20.49 6.09 19.12
CA VAL A 457 21.03 6.63 17.87
C VAL A 457 22.55 6.58 17.93
N SER A 458 23.22 5.90 17.00
CA SER A 458 24.67 5.78 17.06
C SER A 458 25.45 5.74 15.75
N GLY A 459 26.71 6.18 15.84
CA GLY A 459 27.69 6.11 14.76
C GLY A 459 27.57 7.22 13.71
N PHE A 460 26.94 8.34 14.03
CA PHE A 460 26.77 9.50 13.13
C PHE A 460 27.88 10.53 13.35
N ASP A 461 29.13 10.07 13.33
CA ASP A 461 30.36 10.80 13.67
C ASP A 461 31.06 11.47 12.47
N GLU A 462 30.51 11.37 11.27
CA GLU A 462 30.99 12.11 10.10
C GLU A 462 30.79 13.62 10.26
N SER A 463 31.77 14.39 9.80
CA SER A 463 31.70 15.86 9.84
C SER A 463 30.45 16.39 9.12
N GLY A 464 29.72 17.30 9.76
CA GLY A 464 28.47 17.86 9.25
C GLY A 464 27.24 16.97 9.46
N CYS A 465 27.38 15.75 9.99
CA CYS A 465 26.26 14.91 10.36
C CYS A 465 25.68 15.32 11.72
N SER A 466 24.37 15.14 11.90
CA SER A 466 23.67 15.31 13.18
C SER A 466 22.93 14.03 13.57
N ALA A 467 22.78 13.74 14.85
CA ALA A 467 21.92 12.65 15.29
C ALA A 467 20.44 13.02 15.11
N LEU A 468 20.08 14.25 15.45
CA LEU A 468 18.73 14.78 15.34
C LEU A 468 18.74 16.13 14.61
N THR A 469 17.89 16.27 13.60
CA THR A 469 17.61 17.56 12.95
C THR A 469 16.18 17.97 13.21
N LEU A 470 15.99 19.14 13.83
CA LEU A 470 14.69 19.66 14.22
C LEU A 470 14.29 20.86 13.39
N HIS A 471 13.07 20.81 12.88
CA HIS A 471 12.41 21.91 12.18
C HIS A 471 11.20 22.39 12.97
N PRO A 472 10.83 23.68 12.87
CA PRO A 472 9.52 24.14 13.32
C PRO A 472 8.43 23.42 12.53
N ASP A 473 7.18 23.57 12.97
CA ASP A 473 6.04 23.10 12.19
C ASP A 473 5.97 23.81 10.83
N ARG A 474 5.04 23.37 9.98
CA ARG A 474 4.88 23.94 8.63
C ARG A 474 4.50 25.43 8.64
N PHE A 475 3.99 25.95 9.75
CA PHE A 475 3.62 27.35 9.97
C PHE A 475 4.75 28.16 10.66
N GLY A 476 5.92 27.55 10.86
CA GLY A 476 7.08 28.19 11.48
C GLY A 476 7.02 28.26 13.01
N LYS A 477 6.06 27.60 13.65
CA LYS A 477 5.92 27.58 15.11
C LYS A 477 6.79 26.49 15.73
N PRO A 478 7.30 26.70 16.96
CA PRO A 478 7.91 25.63 17.74
C PRO A 478 6.94 24.46 17.91
N MET A 479 7.46 23.24 17.91
CA MET A 479 6.65 22.04 18.06
C MET A 479 6.66 21.54 19.50
N GLU A 480 5.48 21.21 20.00
CA GLU A 480 5.29 20.58 21.32
C GLU A 480 5.60 19.07 21.27
N SER A 481 6.80 18.73 20.78
CA SER A 481 7.34 17.37 20.70
C SER A 481 8.14 17.06 21.95
N VAL A 482 7.98 15.88 22.54
CA VAL A 482 8.78 15.44 23.70
C VAL A 482 10.02 14.67 23.23
N TYR A 483 11.20 15.04 23.73
CA TYR A 483 12.46 14.32 23.49
C TYR A 483 12.98 13.76 24.82
N ARG A 484 12.75 12.46 25.08
CA ARG A 484 13.02 11.89 26.41
C ARG A 484 13.80 10.59 26.38
N ASP A 485 14.74 10.41 27.32
CA ASP A 485 15.43 9.14 27.59
C ASP A 485 16.15 8.50 26.36
N ASN A 486 16.49 9.31 25.35
CA ASN A 486 17.23 8.85 24.17
C ASN A 486 18.73 8.77 24.47
N VAL A 487 19.40 7.80 23.85
CA VAL A 487 20.85 7.63 23.89
C VAL A 487 21.45 8.02 22.56
N PHE A 488 22.35 9.00 22.57
CA PHE A 488 23.13 9.43 21.42
C PHE A 488 24.58 9.02 21.61
N GLU A 489 25.12 8.19 20.73
CA GLU A 489 26.45 7.64 20.87
C GLU A 489 27.29 7.81 19.60
N ARG A 490 28.52 8.32 19.72
CA ARG A 490 29.42 8.55 18.57
C ARG A 490 28.74 9.40 17.49
N CYS A 491 28.32 10.60 17.86
CA CYS A 491 27.72 11.57 16.93
C CYS A 491 28.61 12.80 16.79
N ALA A 492 28.76 13.34 15.58
CA ALA A 492 29.51 14.58 15.36
C ALA A 492 28.78 15.76 16.01
N ASN A 493 27.46 15.83 15.81
CA ASN A 493 26.55 16.74 16.49
C ASN A 493 25.35 15.95 17.02
N VAL A 494 24.92 16.22 18.25
CA VAL A 494 23.73 15.56 18.80
C VAL A 494 22.47 16.15 18.17
N VAL A 495 22.34 17.47 18.19
CA VAL A 495 21.17 18.17 17.69
C VAL A 495 21.58 19.30 16.76
N ASN A 496 20.85 19.44 15.66
CA ASN A 496 20.87 20.60 14.79
C ASN A 496 19.44 21.15 14.67
N GLU A 497 19.26 22.44 14.93
CA GLU A 497 17.96 23.09 14.92
C GLU A 497 17.91 24.13 13.80
N SER A 498 16.87 24.10 12.96
CA SER A 498 16.70 25.18 11.98
C SER A 498 16.23 26.50 12.62
N VAL A 499 15.70 26.43 13.85
CA VAL A 499 15.35 27.57 14.71
C VAL A 499 15.77 27.21 16.13
N LYS A 500 16.49 28.10 16.83
CA LYS A 500 16.99 27.82 18.18
C LYS A 500 15.86 27.53 19.19
N GLY A 501 16.10 26.61 20.12
CA GLY A 501 15.24 26.39 21.29
C GLY A 501 14.15 25.32 21.14
N LEU A 502 14.10 24.62 19.99
CA LEU A 502 13.22 23.46 19.77
C LEU A 502 13.60 22.27 20.67
N TRP A 503 14.88 22.11 20.97
CA TRP A 503 15.44 21.07 21.83
C TRP A 503 15.26 21.39 23.31
N GLU A 504 15.65 22.60 23.71
CA GLU A 504 15.62 23.04 25.12
C GLU A 504 14.22 23.01 25.71
N ALA A 505 13.19 23.30 24.90
CA ALA A 505 11.80 23.33 25.34
C ALA A 505 11.28 21.97 25.84
N SER A 506 11.91 20.84 25.48
CA SER A 506 11.31 19.51 25.71
C SER A 506 12.31 18.34 25.83
N ASN A 507 13.60 18.64 26.06
CA ASN A 507 14.65 17.65 26.32
C ASN A 507 14.65 17.22 27.80
N GLN A 508 14.51 15.92 28.09
CA GLN A 508 14.61 15.37 29.44
C GLN A 508 15.28 13.98 29.45
N GLY A 509 16.25 13.75 30.33
CA GLY A 509 16.83 12.40 30.52
C GLY A 509 17.66 11.84 29.35
N ASN A 510 17.91 12.63 28.30
CA ASN A 510 18.72 12.20 27.16
C ASN A 510 20.20 12.08 27.55
N THR A 511 20.86 11.02 27.08
CA THR A 511 22.26 10.71 27.40
C THR A 511 23.13 10.84 26.14
N THR A 512 24.29 11.48 26.27
CA THR A 512 25.27 11.64 25.18
C THR A 512 26.57 10.92 25.52
N ILE A 513 27.07 10.08 24.60
CA ILE A 513 28.23 9.23 24.80
C ILE A 513 29.20 9.42 23.64
N ARG A 514 30.37 10.00 23.89
CA ARG A 514 31.43 10.20 22.87
C ARG A 514 30.94 10.98 21.65
N CYS A 515 30.09 11.97 21.85
CA CYS A 515 29.67 12.90 20.80
C CYS A 515 30.62 14.10 20.73
N GLY A 516 30.78 14.70 19.55
CA GLY A 516 31.43 15.99 19.38
C GLY A 516 30.75 17.05 20.25
N SER A 517 31.53 18.07 20.66
CA SER A 517 31.13 19.08 21.64
C SER A 517 29.67 19.51 21.46
N THR A 518 28.85 19.24 22.47
CA THR A 518 27.51 19.82 22.61
C THR A 518 27.65 21.33 22.45
N ALA A 519 27.06 21.91 21.39
CA ALA A 519 26.93 23.35 21.29
C ALA A 519 26.02 23.82 22.44
N ALA A 520 26.65 24.20 23.54
CA ALA A 520 26.07 24.88 24.68
C ALA A 520 27.10 25.90 25.16
N GLU A 521 27.09 27.08 24.53
CA GLU A 521 27.27 28.39 25.18
C GLU A 521 26.31 29.40 24.53
#